data_AF-A0A8H6W4K3-F1
#
_entry.id   AF-A0A8H6W4K3-F1
#
_cell.length_a   1.000
_cell.length_b   1.000
_cell.length_c   1.000
_cell.angle_alpha   90.00
_cell.angle_beta   90.00
_cell.angle_gamma   90.00
#
_symmetry.space_group_name_H-M   'P 1'
#
loop_
_entity.id
_entity.type
_entity.pdbx_description
1 polymer ?
#
loop_
_entity_poly.entity_id
_entity_poly.type
_entity_poly.pdbx_seq_one_letter_code
_entity_poly.pdbx_strand_id
1 'polypeptide(L)'
;MSSRGNLEVFKFAVYLFVPLFSLVYFGDPAWYQKHVLPYRDKLLPPLEKTVRDIPFEQHRVREELERIKAERLQRQRDKANKDT
;
A
#
# COMPACT_ATOMS: atom_id res chain seq x y z
N MET A 1 -7.14 -14.61 -54.14
CA MET A 1 -7.36 -15.06 -52.75
C MET A 1 -6.93 -13.95 -51.80
N SER A 2 -7.86 -13.23 -51.17
CA SER A 2 -7.55 -12.02 -50.38
C SER A 2 -6.95 -12.40 -49.02
N SER A 3 -5.63 -12.29 -48.90
CA SER A 3 -4.87 -12.58 -47.64
C SER A 3 -5.06 -11.49 -46.57
N ARG A 4 -5.65 -10.32 -46.92
CA ARG A 4 -5.74 -9.15 -46.02
C ARG A 4 -6.75 -9.33 -44.87
N GLY A 5 -7.88 -9.98 -45.11
CA GLY A 5 -8.95 -10.12 -44.11
C GLY A 5 -8.58 -11.01 -42.91
N ASN A 6 -7.81 -12.08 -43.14
CA ASN A 6 -7.42 -13.00 -42.06
C ASN A 6 -6.52 -12.33 -41.02
N LEU A 7 -5.66 -11.40 -41.46
CA LEU A 7 -4.79 -10.65 -40.55
C LEU A 7 -5.57 -9.62 -39.74
N GLU A 8 -6.59 -8.99 -40.33
CA GLU A 8 -7.46 -8.05 -39.63
C GLU A 8 -8.29 -8.76 -38.55
N VAL A 9 -8.84 -9.94 -38.85
CA VAL A 9 -9.56 -10.77 -37.88
C VAL A 9 -8.64 -11.23 -36.74
N PHE A 10 -7.41 -11.64 -37.06
CA PHE A 10 -6.43 -12.04 -36.04
C PHE A 10 -6.08 -10.87 -35.10
N LYS A 11 -5.74 -9.69 -35.65
CA LYS A 11 -5.43 -8.49 -34.84
C LYS A 11 -6.62 -8.10 -33.96
N PHE A 12 -7.82 -8.14 -34.52
CA PHE A 12 -9.04 -7.85 -33.77
C PHE A 12 -9.24 -8.82 -32.60
N ALA A 13 -9.06 -10.13 -32.84
CA ALA A 13 -9.12 -11.13 -31.79
C ALA A 13 -8.07 -10.87 -30.70
N VAL A 14 -6.82 -10.57 -31.05
CA VAL A 14 -5.77 -10.24 -30.08
C VAL A 14 -6.16 -9.01 -29.25
N TYR A 15 -6.64 -7.94 -29.89
CA TYR A 15 -7.03 -6.72 -29.18
C TYR A 15 -8.23 -6.91 -28.24
N LEU A 16 -9.11 -7.87 -28.51
CA LEU A 16 -10.19 -8.21 -27.58
C LEU A 16 -9.72 -9.17 -26.48
N PHE A 17 -9.08 -10.27 -26.87
CA PHE A 17 -8.74 -11.34 -25.93
C PHE A 17 -7.67 -10.93 -24.94
N VAL A 18 -6.67 -10.14 -25.33
CA VAL A 18 -5.60 -9.72 -24.39
C VAL A 18 -6.15 -8.93 -23.21
N PRO A 19 -6.91 -7.82 -23.38
CA PRO A 19 -7.45 -7.09 -22.24
C PRO A 19 -8.53 -7.88 -21.49
N LEU A 20 -9.40 -8.63 -22.19
CA LEU A 20 -10.43 -9.46 -21.54
C LEU A 20 -9.82 -10.55 -20.67
N PHE A 21 -8.84 -11.27 -21.19
CA PHE A 21 -8.12 -12.30 -20.45
C PHE A 21 -7.38 -11.70 -19.25
N SER A 22 -6.72 -10.56 -19.44
CA SER A 22 -6.05 -9.85 -18.35
C SER A 22 -7.04 -9.46 -17.25
N LEU A 23 -8.23 -8.96 -17.61
CA LEU A 23 -9.26 -8.60 -16.65
C LEU A 23 -9.76 -9.81 -15.85
N VAL A 24 -10.01 -10.94 -16.52
CA VAL A 24 -10.47 -12.17 -15.84
C VAL A 24 -9.37 -12.75 -14.95
N TYR A 25 -8.14 -12.81 -15.44
CA TYR A 25 -7.02 -13.40 -14.72
C TYR A 25 -6.60 -12.56 -13.50
N PHE A 26 -6.39 -11.25 -13.69
CA PHE A 26 -5.97 -10.35 -12.62
C PHE A 26 -7.14 -9.84 -11.75
N GLY A 27 -8.37 -9.93 -12.25
CA GLY A 27 -9.58 -9.60 -11.50
C GLY A 27 -10.07 -10.73 -10.57
N ASP A 28 -9.51 -11.94 -10.68
CA ASP A 28 -9.81 -13.04 -9.76
C ASP A 28 -9.39 -12.66 -8.32
N PRO A 29 -10.34 -12.63 -7.36
CA PRO A 29 -10.02 -12.38 -5.96
C PRO A 29 -8.97 -13.33 -5.39
N ALA A 30 -8.96 -14.59 -5.83
CA ALA A 30 -7.98 -15.58 -5.37
C ALA A 30 -6.58 -15.26 -5.88
N TRP A 31 -6.44 -14.80 -7.12
CA TRP A 31 -5.15 -14.35 -7.66
C TRP A 31 -4.61 -13.16 -6.85
N TYR A 32 -5.46 -12.17 -6.55
CA TYR A 32 -5.09 -11.00 -5.75
C TYR A 32 -4.61 -11.39 -4.35
N GLN A 33 -5.36 -12.24 -3.65
CA GLN A 33 -5.00 -12.69 -2.31
C GLN A 33 -3.67 -13.46 -2.29
N LYS A 34 -3.41 -14.28 -3.31
CA LYS A 34 -2.20 -15.09 -3.38
C LYS A 34 -0.95 -14.31 -3.80
N HIS A 35 -1.09 -13.33 -4.68
CA HIS A 35 0.07 -12.66 -5.29
C HIS A 35 0.30 -11.24 -4.76
N VAL A 36 -0.76 -10.49 -4.46
CA VAL A 36 -0.65 -9.07 -4.07
C VAL A 36 -0.53 -8.90 -2.55
N LEU A 37 -1.39 -9.56 -1.77
CA LEU A 37 -1.39 -9.39 -0.31
C LEU A 37 -0.05 -9.75 0.36
N PRO A 38 0.63 -10.85 0.00
CA PRO A 38 1.92 -11.20 0.64
C PRO A 38 3.03 -10.19 0.33
N TYR A 39 2.92 -9.47 -0.78
CA TYR A 39 3.83 -8.36 -1.10
C TYR A 39 3.54 -7.12 -0.27
N ARG A 40 2.27 -6.88 0.05
CA ARG A 40 1.85 -5.75 0.88
C ARG A 40 2.49 -5.81 2.26
N ASP A 41 2.59 -6.99 2.86
CA ASP A 41 3.22 -7.21 4.17
C ASP A 41 4.75 -7.05 4.15
N LYS A 42 5.38 -7.19 2.96
CA LYS A 42 6.83 -6.96 2.79
C LYS A 42 7.18 -5.51 2.54
N LEU A 43 6.29 -4.77 1.87
CA LEU A 43 6.51 -3.38 1.47
C LEU A 43 6.09 -2.39 2.56
N LEU A 44 5.03 -2.72 3.31
CA LEU A 44 4.54 -1.86 4.37
C LEU A 44 5.20 -2.22 5.71
N PRO A 45 5.48 -1.23 6.58
CA PRO A 45 5.87 -1.52 7.94
C PRO A 45 4.78 -2.36 8.64
N PRO A 46 5.18 -3.27 9.56
CA PRO A 46 4.23 -4.07 10.32
C PRO A 46 3.11 -3.21 10.90
N LEU A 47 1.90 -3.73 10.90
CA LEU A 47 0.72 -2.98 11.35
C LEU A 47 0.84 -2.48 12.78
N GLU A 48 1.57 -3.21 13.62
CA GLU A 48 1.90 -2.83 15.01
C GLU A 48 2.74 -1.55 15.09
N LYS A 49 3.55 -1.27 14.06
CA LYS A 49 4.42 -0.08 13.99
C LYS A 49 3.75 1.10 13.29
N THR A 50 2.57 0.89 12.71
CA THR A 50 1.82 1.93 12.00
C THR A 50 0.77 2.51 12.92
N VAL A 51 0.90 3.80 13.28
CA VAL A 51 -0.13 4.51 14.03
C VAL A 51 -1.37 4.68 13.13
N ARG A 52 -2.42 3.90 13.40
CA ARG A 52 -3.67 3.92 12.63
C ARG A 52 -4.67 4.95 13.14
N ASP A 53 -4.66 5.21 14.43
CA ASP A 53 -5.55 6.18 15.05
C ASP A 53 -4.83 7.53 15.09
N ILE A 54 -4.91 8.25 13.97
CA ILE A 54 -4.36 9.60 13.86
C ILE A 54 -5.49 10.56 14.22
N PRO A 55 -5.33 11.40 15.26
CA PRO A 55 -6.35 12.38 15.60
C PRO A 55 -6.55 13.34 14.43
N PHE A 56 -7.80 13.49 14.00
CA PHE A 56 -8.20 14.42 12.93
C PHE A 56 -8.70 15.75 13.51
N GLU A 57 -9.14 15.75 14.76
CA GLU A 57 -9.62 16.95 15.46
C GLU A 57 -8.47 17.82 15.95
N GLN A 58 -8.52 19.13 15.67
CA GLN A 58 -7.43 20.06 15.95
C GLN A 58 -7.02 20.11 17.44
N HIS A 59 -7.97 19.99 18.36
CA HIS A 59 -7.68 19.98 19.81
C HIS A 59 -6.90 18.73 20.20
N ARG A 60 -7.33 17.54 19.74
CA ARG A 60 -6.66 16.26 20.00
C ARG A 60 -5.26 16.22 19.40
N VAL A 61 -5.07 16.80 18.22
CA VAL A 61 -3.74 16.91 17.60
C VAL A 61 -2.80 17.72 18.49
N ARG A 62 -3.25 18.85 19.05
CA ARG A 62 -2.42 19.70 19.92
C ARG A 62 -2.06 18.98 21.22
N GLU A 63 -3.05 18.36 21.87
CA GLU A 63 -2.83 17.55 23.09
C GLU A 63 -1.79 16.46 22.83
N GLU A 64 -1.88 15.75 21.70
CA GLU A 64 -0.93 14.70 21.38
C GLU A 64 0.47 15.22 21.06
N LEU A 65 0.58 16.37 20.40
CA LEU A 65 1.87 17.02 20.17
C LEU A 65 2.53 17.46 21.47
N GLU A 66 1.77 17.95 22.44
CA GLU A 66 2.27 18.33 23.76
C GLU A 66 2.77 17.10 24.53
N ARG A 67 2.02 16.00 24.52
CA ARG A 67 2.45 14.72 25.11
C ARG A 67 3.77 14.25 24.51
N ILE A 68 3.88 14.22 23.17
CA ILE A 68 5.10 13.78 22.46
C ILE A 68 6.30 14.67 22.81
N LYS A 69 6.10 16.00 22.91
CA LYS A 69 7.15 16.94 23.31
C LYS A 69 7.65 16.67 24.73
N ALA A 70 6.73 16.46 25.67
CA ALA A 70 7.07 16.17 27.05
C ALA A 70 7.88 14.87 27.17
N GLU A 71 7.44 13.81 26.48
CA GLU A 71 8.12 12.52 26.47
C GLU A 71 9.55 12.60 25.89
N ARG A 72 9.74 13.40 24.83
CA ARG A 72 11.07 13.66 24.25
C ARG A 72 12.00 14.40 25.20
N LEU A 73 11.48 15.37 25.95
CA LEU A 73 12.27 16.12 26.93
C LEU A 73 12.70 15.21 28.08
N GLN A 74 11.81 14.34 28.56
CA GLN A 74 12.11 13.36 29.60
C GLN A 74 13.20 12.38 29.14
N ARG A 75 13.07 11.79 27.95
CA ARG A 75 14.09 10.89 27.38
C ARG A 75 15.46 11.56 27.23
N GLN A 76 15.51 12.87 26.94
CA GLN A 76 16.77 13.60 26.88
C GLN A 76 17.40 13.79 28.26
N ARG A 77 16.58 14.11 29.28
CA ARG A 77 17.04 14.21 30.67
C ARG A 77 17.55 12.88 31.20
N ASP A 78 16.84 11.78 30.91
CA ASP A 78 17.23 10.44 31.35
C ASP A 78 18.57 10.00 30.75
N LYS A 79 18.85 10.38 29.49
CA LYS A 79 20.16 10.16 28.86
C LYS A 79 21.26 10.98 29.52
N ALA A 80 21.04 12.28 29.69
CA ALA A 80 22.02 13.17 30.32
C ALA A 80 22.37 12.73 31.76
N ASN A 81 21.39 12.23 32.51
CA ASN A 81 21.60 11.74 33.88
C ASN A 81 22.27 10.36 33.94
N LYS A 82 22.30 9.60 32.84
CA LYS A 82 22.97 8.29 32.76
C LYS A 82 24.44 8.41 32.35
N ASP A 83 24.80 9.54 31.74
CA ASP A 83 26.16 9.85 31.29
C ASP A 83 26.98 10.61 32.37
N THR A 84 26.41 10.83 33.56
CA THR A 84 27.07 11.40 34.75
C THR A 84 27.23 10.32 35.81
#